data_AF-A0A0R2H270-F1
#
_entry.id   AF-A0A0R2H270-F1
#
_cell.length_a   1.000
_cell.length_b   1.000
_cell.length_c   1.000
_cell.angle_alpha   90.00
_cell.angle_beta   90.00
_cell.angle_gamma   90.00
#
_symmetry.space_group_name_H-M   'P 1'
#
loop_
_entity.id
_entity.type
_entity.pdbx_description
1 polymer ?
#
loop_
_entity_poly.entity_id
_entity_poly.type
_entity_poly.pdbx_seq_one_letter_code
_entity_poly.pdbx_strand_id
1 'polypeptide(L)'
;MLLPNLIGMKLPSMVTEENLGTAATATLGLAGMGLTQMFGSGLYGFIERFLKAWILPLAFIGGSLGILIIYTANQLPMVIAGALAFGFFVSMAAPYLLTLAADVAPLGSANLASAVVLLGVNVATFIAPTFWNTLGKLVGATDPRSIISDGMVLMVLMAVMSILYAIKQKNSHATTPDVSEEI
;
A
#
# COMPACT_ATOMS: atom_id res chain seq x y z
N MET A 1 -4.75 2.08 -2.19
CA MET A 1 -5.05 3.09 -3.22
C MET A 1 -4.98 4.51 -2.69
N LEU A 2 -5.52 4.81 -1.50
CA LEU A 2 -5.38 6.14 -0.87
C LEU A 2 -3.92 6.56 -0.64
N LEU A 3 -3.06 5.64 -0.17
CA LEU A 3 -1.67 5.94 0.22
C LEU A 3 -0.72 6.25 -0.94
N PRO A 4 -0.69 5.50 -2.07
CA PRO A 4 0.14 5.89 -3.21
C PRO A 4 -0.22 7.25 -3.80
N ASN A 5 -1.51 7.61 -3.79
CA ASN A 5 -1.97 8.93 -4.22
C ASN A 5 -1.43 10.05 -3.32
N LEU A 6 -1.37 9.84 -1.99
CA LEU A 6 -0.78 10.81 -1.07
C LEU A 6 0.67 11.14 -1.46
N ILE A 7 1.49 10.11 -1.67
CA ILE A 7 2.89 10.27 -2.07
C ILE A 7 2.97 10.99 -3.43
N GLY A 8 2.17 10.57 -4.42
CA GLY A 8 2.12 11.22 -5.72
C GLY A 8 1.77 12.71 -5.67
N MET A 9 0.89 13.11 -4.75
CA MET A 9 0.44 14.51 -4.61
C MET A 9 1.40 15.38 -3.77
N LYS A 10 1.91 14.87 -2.65
CA LYS A 10 2.63 15.69 -1.65
C LYS A 10 4.15 15.59 -1.75
N LEU A 11 4.69 14.53 -2.36
CA LEU A 11 6.14 14.36 -2.47
C LEU A 11 6.80 15.46 -3.33
N PRO A 12 6.24 15.90 -4.49
CA PRO A 12 6.79 17.03 -5.22
C PRO A 12 6.84 18.32 -4.41
N SER A 13 5.73 18.65 -3.71
CA SER A 13 5.67 19.82 -2.83
C SER A 13 6.72 19.76 -1.72
N MET A 14 6.87 18.62 -1.05
CA MET A 14 7.89 18.43 -0.01
C MET A 14 9.30 18.67 -0.54
N VAL A 15 9.65 18.06 -1.69
CA VAL A 15 10.99 18.20 -2.29
C VAL A 15 11.31 19.64 -2.64
N THR A 16 10.33 20.39 -3.15
CA THR A 16 10.51 21.80 -3.53
C THR A 16 10.51 22.76 -2.35
N GLU A 17 9.60 22.60 -1.40
CA GLU A 17 9.45 23.51 -0.25
C GLU A 17 10.62 23.37 0.72
N GLU A 18 11.19 22.18 0.84
CA GLU A 18 12.34 21.91 1.71
C GLU A 18 13.68 22.08 1.00
N ASN A 19 13.70 22.61 -0.23
CA ASN A 19 14.90 22.82 -1.04
C ASN A 19 15.76 21.55 -1.23
N LEU A 20 15.14 20.37 -1.19
CA LEU A 20 15.82 19.09 -1.43
C LEU A 20 16.13 18.89 -2.92
N GLY A 21 15.35 19.51 -3.80
CA GLY A 21 15.51 19.42 -5.24
C GLY A 21 14.47 20.23 -5.99
N THR A 22 14.27 19.90 -7.26
CA THR A 22 13.27 20.53 -8.12
C THR A 22 12.05 19.64 -8.30
N ALA A 23 10.94 20.21 -8.76
CA ALA A 23 9.76 19.44 -9.15
C ALA A 23 10.09 18.35 -10.20
N ALA A 24 11.02 18.63 -11.12
CA ALA A 24 11.47 17.64 -12.11
C ALA A 24 12.14 16.43 -11.45
N THR A 25 13.00 16.65 -10.46
CA THR A 25 13.64 15.54 -9.73
C THR A 25 12.67 14.73 -8.89
N ALA A 26 11.63 15.37 -8.32
CA ALA A 26 10.56 14.66 -7.63
C ALA A 26 9.74 13.78 -8.58
N THR A 27 9.41 14.28 -9.77
CA THR A 27 8.72 13.51 -10.81
C THR A 27 9.53 12.30 -11.27
N LEU A 28 10.86 12.42 -11.37
CA LEU A 28 11.73 11.27 -11.63
C LEU A 28 11.66 10.23 -10.50
N GLY A 29 11.62 10.68 -9.25
CA GLY A 29 11.38 9.80 -8.10
C GLY A 29 10.04 9.07 -8.18
N LEU A 30 8.97 9.76 -8.58
CA LEU A 30 7.65 9.16 -8.79
C LEU A 30 7.64 8.18 -9.97
N ALA A 31 8.33 8.47 -11.05
CA ALA A 31 8.49 7.55 -12.17
C ALA A 31 9.22 6.28 -11.74
N GLY A 32 10.30 6.43 -10.97
CA GLY A 32 11.00 5.31 -10.34
C GLY A 32 10.10 4.49 -9.41
N MET A 33 9.28 5.17 -8.60
CA MET A 33 8.28 4.51 -7.75
C MET A 33 7.35 3.64 -8.61
N GLY A 34 6.83 4.17 -9.72
CA GLY A 34 6.01 3.42 -10.66
C GLY A 34 6.70 2.17 -11.22
N LEU A 35 7.99 2.26 -11.56
CA LEU A 35 8.79 1.10 -11.99
C LEU A 35 8.85 0.03 -10.89
N THR A 36 9.21 0.42 -9.67
CA THR A 36 9.27 -0.52 -8.54
C THR A 36 7.92 -1.10 -8.18
N GLN A 37 6.84 -0.34 -8.34
CA GLN A 37 5.48 -0.86 -8.18
C GLN A 37 5.21 -1.98 -9.18
N MET A 38 5.57 -1.77 -10.46
CA MET A 38 5.41 -2.77 -11.51
C MET A 38 6.17 -4.07 -11.19
N PHE A 39 7.41 -3.95 -10.69
CA PHE A 39 8.20 -5.11 -10.24
C PHE A 39 7.55 -5.81 -9.03
N GLY A 40 7.13 -5.05 -8.02
CA GLY A 40 6.51 -5.62 -6.82
C GLY A 40 5.21 -6.37 -7.14
N SER A 41 4.36 -5.83 -8.01
CA SER A 41 3.13 -6.51 -8.44
C SER A 41 3.42 -7.69 -9.38
N GLY A 42 4.46 -7.61 -10.21
CA GLY A 42 4.89 -8.73 -11.06
C GLY A 42 5.45 -9.91 -10.26
N LEU A 43 6.17 -9.64 -9.16
CA LEU A 43 6.72 -10.66 -8.28
C LEU A 43 5.69 -11.24 -7.28
N TYR A 44 4.50 -10.65 -7.20
CA TYR A 44 3.42 -11.07 -6.29
C TYR A 44 3.20 -12.58 -6.29
N GLY A 45 2.96 -13.20 -7.46
CA GLY A 45 2.60 -14.62 -7.53
C GLY A 45 3.72 -15.57 -7.09
N PHE A 46 4.98 -15.13 -7.16
CA PHE A 46 6.10 -15.87 -6.60
C PHE A 46 6.13 -15.74 -5.07
N ILE A 47 6.00 -14.52 -4.55
CA ILE A 47 6.06 -14.21 -3.10
C ILE A 47 4.86 -14.84 -2.37
N GLU A 48 3.67 -14.83 -2.99
CA GLU A 48 2.44 -15.38 -2.43
C GLU A 48 2.53 -16.86 -2.07
N ARG A 49 3.20 -17.65 -2.90
CA ARG A 49 3.37 -19.09 -2.66
C ARG A 49 4.01 -19.39 -1.31
N PHE A 50 4.87 -18.49 -0.84
CA PHE A 50 5.59 -18.62 0.43
C PHE A 50 4.87 -17.90 1.58
N LEU A 51 4.38 -16.67 1.35
CA LEU A 51 3.86 -15.82 2.44
C LEU A 51 2.34 -15.94 2.66
N LYS A 52 1.55 -16.29 1.63
CA LYS A 52 0.08 -16.37 1.68
C LYS A 52 -0.53 -15.13 2.36
N ALA A 53 -1.18 -15.32 3.51
CA ALA A 53 -1.81 -14.29 4.33
C ALA A 53 -0.86 -13.16 4.79
N TRP A 54 0.44 -13.43 4.85
CA TRP A 54 1.45 -12.49 5.34
C TRP A 54 1.89 -11.43 4.31
N ILE A 55 1.37 -11.49 3.08
CA ILE A 55 1.67 -10.48 2.05
C ILE A 55 1.15 -9.10 2.45
N LEU A 56 -0.07 -8.98 2.98
CA LEU A 56 -0.60 -7.67 3.41
C LEU A 56 0.20 -7.06 4.57
N PRO A 57 0.55 -7.81 5.63
CA PRO A 57 1.51 -7.35 6.63
C PRO A 57 2.82 -6.87 6.01
N LEU A 58 3.43 -7.66 5.13
CA LEU A 58 4.69 -7.30 4.50
C LEU A 58 4.58 -6.01 3.68
N ALA A 59 3.51 -5.88 2.88
CA ALA A 59 3.25 -4.72 2.05
C ALA A 59 3.10 -3.44 2.88
N PHE A 60 2.34 -3.49 3.98
CA PHE A 60 2.10 -2.31 4.82
C PHE A 60 3.26 -1.98 5.75
N ILE A 61 3.97 -2.97 6.29
CA ILE A 61 5.18 -2.74 7.09
C ILE A 61 6.27 -2.15 6.19
N GLY A 62 6.56 -2.78 5.06
CA GLY A 62 7.55 -2.29 4.10
C GLY A 62 7.19 -0.92 3.53
N GLY A 63 5.90 -0.69 3.24
CA GLY A 63 5.39 0.62 2.87
C GLY A 63 5.62 1.67 3.96
N SER A 64 5.34 1.34 5.22
CA SER A 64 5.54 2.25 6.36
C SER A 64 7.02 2.61 6.53
N LEU A 65 7.92 1.64 6.37
CA LEU A 65 9.36 1.88 6.36
C LEU A 65 9.77 2.80 5.21
N GLY A 66 9.19 2.62 4.02
CA GLY A 66 9.40 3.53 2.89
C GLY A 66 8.99 4.97 3.21
N ILE A 67 7.82 5.18 3.82
CA ILE A 67 7.38 6.51 4.26
C ILE A 67 8.27 7.05 5.38
N LEU A 68 8.73 6.22 6.31
CA LEU A 68 9.65 6.65 7.37
C LEU A 68 10.98 7.17 6.80
N ILE A 69 11.50 6.53 5.76
CA ILE A 69 12.70 7.00 5.03
C ILE A 69 12.42 8.37 4.39
N ILE A 70 11.26 8.55 3.74
CA ILE A 70 10.86 9.84 3.15
C ILE A 70 10.76 10.92 4.25
N TYR A 71 10.10 10.60 5.37
CA TYR A 71 9.85 11.52 6.47
C TYR A 71 11.11 11.97 7.19
N THR A 72 12.16 11.13 7.23
CA THR A 72 13.45 11.45 7.85
C THR A 72 14.49 11.97 6.86
N ALA A 73 14.12 12.13 5.58
CA ALA A 73 15.05 12.51 4.54
C ALA A 73 15.54 13.95 4.72
N ASN A 74 16.85 14.16 4.58
CA ASN A 74 17.47 15.50 4.52
C ASN A 74 18.13 15.78 3.16
N GLN A 75 17.97 14.86 2.21
CA GLN A 75 18.57 14.92 0.87
C GLN A 75 17.71 14.15 -0.13
N LEU A 76 17.71 14.60 -1.39
CA LEU A 76 16.93 14.02 -2.47
C LEU A 76 17.12 12.50 -2.67
N PRO A 77 18.34 11.93 -2.65
CA PRO A 77 18.52 10.49 -2.84
C PRO A 77 17.76 9.64 -1.81
N MET A 78 17.64 10.14 -0.57
CA MET A 78 16.91 9.46 0.50
C MET A 78 15.40 9.48 0.25
N VAL A 79 14.86 10.61 -0.23
CA VAL A 79 13.46 10.71 -0.66
C VAL A 79 13.16 9.72 -1.78
N ILE A 80 14.03 9.65 -2.80
CA ILE A 80 13.88 8.72 -3.92
C ILE A 80 13.92 7.28 -3.41
N ALA A 81 14.94 6.91 -2.62
CA ALA A 81 15.05 5.56 -2.07
C ALA A 81 13.82 5.14 -1.25
N GLY A 82 13.29 6.04 -0.41
CA GLY A 82 12.07 5.81 0.34
C GLY A 82 10.84 5.63 -0.55
N ALA A 83 10.70 6.44 -1.62
CA ALA A 83 9.62 6.30 -2.59
C ALA A 83 9.69 4.99 -3.38
N LEU A 84 10.88 4.56 -3.80
CA LEU A 84 11.12 3.27 -4.45
C LEU A 84 10.75 2.11 -3.54
N ALA A 85 11.20 2.13 -2.29
CA ALA A 85 10.86 1.11 -1.31
C ALA A 85 9.34 1.05 -1.05
N PHE A 86 8.73 2.21 -0.82
CA PHE A 86 7.27 2.31 -0.65
C PHE A 86 6.52 1.73 -1.85
N GLY A 87 6.92 2.09 -3.08
CA GLY A 87 6.31 1.63 -4.31
C GLY A 87 6.36 0.10 -4.43
N PHE A 88 7.54 -0.48 -4.25
CA PHE A 88 7.72 -1.93 -4.32
C PHE A 88 6.82 -2.70 -3.33
N PHE A 89 6.80 -2.29 -2.06
CA PHE A 89 6.06 -3.03 -1.04
C PHE A 89 4.54 -2.87 -1.20
N VAL A 90 4.07 -1.65 -1.41
CA VAL A 90 2.63 -1.37 -1.45
C VAL A 90 1.97 -1.93 -2.72
N SER A 91 2.71 -2.13 -3.82
CA SER A 91 2.14 -2.66 -5.06
C SER A 91 1.66 -4.09 -4.96
N MET A 92 2.20 -4.90 -4.03
CA MET A 92 1.77 -6.28 -3.79
C MET A 92 0.35 -6.37 -3.20
N ALA A 93 -0.15 -5.31 -2.56
CA ALA A 93 -1.46 -5.33 -1.91
C ALA A 93 -2.62 -5.44 -2.92
N ALA A 94 -2.49 -4.82 -4.10
CA ALA A 94 -3.54 -4.83 -5.12
C ALA A 94 -3.83 -6.24 -5.68
N PRO A 95 -2.84 -6.99 -6.22
CA PRO A 95 -3.08 -8.35 -6.69
C PRO A 95 -3.54 -9.27 -5.54
N TYR A 96 -3.01 -9.11 -4.32
CA TYR A 96 -3.49 -9.87 -3.17
C TYR A 96 -4.99 -9.69 -2.89
N LEU A 97 -5.46 -8.43 -2.85
CA LEU A 97 -6.85 -8.14 -2.55
C LEU A 97 -7.80 -8.63 -3.65
N LEU A 98 -7.35 -8.61 -4.91
CA LEU A 98 -8.11 -9.18 -6.02
C LEU A 98 -8.19 -10.70 -5.94
N THR A 99 -7.08 -11.39 -5.65
CA THR A 99 -7.07 -12.84 -5.42
C THR A 99 -7.95 -13.22 -4.25
N LEU A 100 -7.81 -12.52 -3.11
CA LEU A 100 -8.64 -12.75 -1.93
C LEU A 100 -10.13 -12.57 -2.24
N ALA A 101 -10.50 -11.54 -3.01
CA ALA A 101 -11.89 -11.31 -3.39
C ALA A 101 -12.43 -12.39 -4.32
N ALA A 102 -11.62 -12.91 -5.24
CA ALA A 102 -11.98 -14.04 -6.08
C ALA A 102 -12.16 -15.33 -5.27
N ASP A 103 -11.30 -15.57 -4.28
CA ASP A 103 -11.30 -16.79 -3.45
C ASP A 103 -12.49 -16.85 -2.49
N VAL A 104 -12.94 -15.71 -1.95
CA VAL A 104 -14.10 -15.65 -1.05
C VAL A 104 -15.44 -15.56 -1.78
N ALA A 105 -15.42 -15.38 -3.11
CA ALA A 105 -16.63 -15.22 -3.90
C ALA A 105 -17.40 -16.55 -4.04
N PRO A 106 -18.74 -16.51 -4.08
CA PRO A 106 -19.54 -17.67 -4.46
C PRO A 106 -19.14 -18.26 -5.82
N LEU A 107 -19.33 -19.57 -6.00
CA LEU A 107 -19.06 -20.27 -7.25
C LEU A 107 -19.67 -19.53 -8.45
N GLY A 108 -18.84 -19.27 -9.48
CA GLY A 108 -19.25 -18.56 -10.69
C GLY A 108 -19.27 -17.03 -10.59
N SER A 109 -18.94 -16.43 -9.44
CA SER A 109 -19.01 -14.96 -9.23
C SER A 109 -17.66 -14.27 -8.99
N ALA A 110 -16.53 -14.98 -9.12
CA ALA A 110 -15.18 -14.44 -8.90
C ALA A 110 -14.86 -13.18 -9.74
N ASN A 111 -15.31 -13.14 -11.01
CA ASN A 111 -15.15 -11.98 -11.87
C ASN A 111 -15.94 -10.77 -11.37
N LEU A 112 -17.15 -10.98 -10.85
CA LEU A 112 -17.98 -9.93 -10.29
C LEU A 112 -17.35 -9.37 -9.00
N ALA A 113 -16.86 -10.25 -8.11
CA ALA A 113 -16.18 -9.83 -6.89
C ALA A 113 -14.94 -8.97 -7.19
N SER A 114 -14.11 -9.42 -8.13
CA SER A 114 -12.94 -8.65 -8.59
C SER A 114 -13.32 -7.29 -9.20
N ALA A 115 -14.41 -7.25 -9.98
CA ALA A 115 -14.93 -6.00 -10.55
C ALA A 115 -15.39 -5.02 -9.46
N VAL A 116 -16.06 -5.50 -8.41
CA VAL A 116 -16.48 -4.67 -7.27
C VAL A 116 -15.26 -4.11 -6.53
N VAL A 117 -14.22 -4.91 -6.31
CA VAL A 117 -12.96 -4.41 -5.73
C VAL A 117 -12.34 -3.32 -6.60
N LEU A 118 -12.26 -3.53 -7.90
CA LEU A 118 -11.70 -2.55 -8.83
C LEU A 118 -12.52 -1.25 -8.87
N LEU A 119 -13.85 -1.34 -8.77
CA LEU A 119 -14.71 -0.17 -8.64
C LEU A 119 -14.39 0.60 -7.35
N GLY A 120 -14.27 -0.10 -6.22
CA GLY A 120 -13.86 0.50 -4.94
C GLY A 120 -12.49 1.18 -5.02
N VAL A 121 -11.53 0.58 -5.73
CA VAL A 121 -10.19 1.13 -5.97
C VAL A 121 -10.25 2.46 -6.74
N ASN A 122 -11.05 2.54 -7.80
CA ASN A 122 -11.21 3.76 -8.59
C ASN A 122 -11.91 4.86 -7.80
N VAL A 123 -12.98 4.53 -7.07
CA VAL A 123 -13.68 5.47 -6.18
C VAL A 123 -12.74 6.00 -5.09
N ALA A 124 -11.97 5.11 -4.45
CA ALA A 124 -10.99 5.52 -3.44
C ALA A 124 -9.92 6.46 -4.02
N THR A 125 -9.43 6.19 -5.23
CA THR A 125 -8.47 7.07 -5.93
C THR A 125 -9.06 8.44 -6.24
N PHE A 126 -10.32 8.48 -6.69
CA PHE A 126 -11.03 9.74 -6.94
C PHE A 126 -11.22 10.58 -5.67
N ILE A 127 -11.54 9.94 -4.55
CA ILE A 127 -11.76 10.62 -3.26
C ILE A 127 -10.44 11.02 -2.57
N ALA A 128 -9.32 10.34 -2.89
CA ALA A 128 -8.05 10.49 -2.18
C ALA A 128 -7.58 11.95 -2.02
N PRO A 129 -7.56 12.81 -3.06
CA PRO A 129 -7.08 14.19 -2.94
C PRO A 129 -7.87 15.00 -1.92
N THR A 130 -9.21 14.90 -1.98
CA THR A 130 -10.11 15.60 -1.06
C THR A 130 -9.97 15.05 0.35
N PHE A 131 -9.85 13.73 0.50
CA PHE A 131 -9.63 13.08 1.79
C PHE A 131 -8.36 13.60 2.47
N TRP A 132 -7.21 13.53 1.79
CA TRP A 132 -5.92 13.93 2.38
C TRP A 132 -5.85 15.42 2.69
N ASN A 133 -6.37 16.28 1.80
CA ASN A 133 -6.38 17.72 2.06
C ASN A 133 -7.32 18.11 3.20
N THR A 134 -8.42 17.39 3.40
CA THR A 134 -9.35 17.63 4.51
C THR A 134 -8.78 17.08 5.81
N LEU A 135 -8.19 15.89 5.78
CA LEU A 135 -7.56 15.27 6.95
C LEU A 135 -6.42 16.14 7.48
N GLY A 136 -5.54 16.64 6.60
CA GLY A 136 -4.45 17.54 7.02
C GLY A 136 -4.97 18.79 7.74
N LYS A 137 -6.06 19.41 7.25
CA LYS A 137 -6.69 20.55 7.93
C LYS A 137 -7.28 20.21 9.30
N LEU A 138 -7.86 19.02 9.45
CA LEU A 138 -8.46 18.57 10.72
C LEU A 138 -7.41 18.25 11.78
N VAL A 139 -6.28 17.69 11.37
CA VAL A 139 -5.19 17.29 12.27
C VAL A 139 -4.18 18.44 12.49
N GLY A 140 -4.32 19.55 11.76
CA GLY A 140 -3.42 20.70 11.83
C GLY A 140 -2.11 20.51 11.05
N ALA A 141 -2.02 19.48 10.21
CA ALA A 141 -0.90 19.23 9.31
C ALA A 141 -1.04 20.08 8.04
N THR A 142 -0.36 21.22 7.99
CA THR A 142 -0.36 22.12 6.82
C THR A 142 0.77 21.84 5.85
N ASP A 143 1.91 21.36 6.34
CA ASP A 143 3.12 21.15 5.55
C ASP A 143 3.10 19.78 4.85
N PRO A 144 3.67 19.65 3.63
CA PRO A 144 3.66 18.38 2.89
C PRO A 144 4.26 17.20 3.66
N ARG A 145 5.34 17.42 4.43
CA ARG A 145 5.99 16.38 5.23
C ARG A 145 5.10 15.85 6.35
N SER A 146 4.34 16.71 7.04
CA SER A 146 3.44 16.29 8.11
C SER A 146 2.26 15.50 7.55
N ILE A 147 1.69 15.92 6.41
CA ILE A 147 0.61 15.17 5.73
C ILE A 147 1.12 13.80 5.24
N ILE A 148 2.38 13.70 4.78
CA ILE A 148 3.00 12.40 4.44
C ILE A 148 3.13 11.52 5.70
N SER A 149 3.47 12.10 6.85
CA SER A 149 3.56 11.38 8.13
C SER A 149 2.21 10.87 8.63
N ASP A 150 1.11 11.58 8.37
CA ASP A 150 -0.25 11.09 8.66
C ASP A 150 -0.57 9.83 7.84
N GLY A 151 -0.07 9.77 6.60
CA GLY A 151 -0.12 8.56 5.77
C GLY A 151 0.65 7.38 6.38
N MET A 152 1.78 7.64 7.03
CA MET A 152 2.52 6.61 7.77
C MET A 152 1.67 6.04 8.91
N VAL A 153 1.02 6.91 9.70
CA VAL A 153 0.14 6.48 10.80
C VAL A 153 -0.99 5.60 10.29
N LEU A 154 -1.68 6.02 9.22
CA LEU A 154 -2.72 5.21 8.58
C LEU A 154 -2.18 3.85 8.13
N MET A 155 -0.99 3.82 7.52
CA MET A 155 -0.41 2.57 7.03
C MET A 155 0.05 1.63 8.15
N VAL A 156 0.56 2.17 9.26
CA VAL A 156 0.86 1.38 10.47
C VAL A 156 -0.43 0.76 11.03
N LEU A 157 -1.53 1.51 11.08
CA LEU A 157 -2.83 0.95 11.49
C LEU A 157 -3.29 -0.16 10.55
N MET A 158 -3.13 0.01 9.23
CA MET A 158 -3.42 -1.04 8.25
C MET A 158 -2.52 -2.26 8.41
N ALA A 159 -1.25 -2.08 8.77
CA ALA A 159 -0.32 -3.16 9.08
C ALA A 159 -0.76 -3.95 10.32
N VAL A 160 -1.17 -3.27 11.40
CA VAL A 160 -1.69 -3.95 12.60
C VAL A 160 -2.94 -4.76 12.26
N MET A 161 -3.91 -4.17 11.54
CA MET A 161 -5.12 -4.87 11.12
C MET A 161 -4.81 -6.08 10.22
N SER A 162 -3.86 -5.96 9.30
CA SER A 162 -3.49 -7.07 8.41
C SER A 162 -2.76 -8.20 9.15
N ILE A 163 -1.97 -7.88 10.18
CA ILE A 163 -1.34 -8.89 11.05
C ILE A 163 -2.42 -9.66 11.81
N LEU A 164 -3.39 -8.97 12.41
CA LEU A 164 -4.50 -9.61 13.11
C LEU A 164 -5.30 -10.54 12.18
N TYR A 165 -5.55 -10.09 10.94
CA TYR A 165 -6.17 -10.91 9.92
C TYR A 165 -5.34 -12.15 9.57
N ALA A 166 -4.04 -11.99 9.33
CA ALA A 166 -3.14 -13.09 8.98
C ALA A 166 -3.04 -14.16 10.09
N ILE A 167 -3.00 -13.73 11.35
CA ILE A 167 -3.01 -14.64 12.51
C ILE A 167 -4.33 -15.42 12.56
N LYS A 168 -5.48 -14.74 12.38
CA LYS A 168 -6.79 -15.39 12.40
C LYS A 168 -6.94 -16.42 11.27
N GLN A 169 -6.45 -16.11 10.07
CA GLN A 169 -6.50 -17.03 8.93
C GLN A 169 -5.64 -18.27 9.16
N LYS A 170 -4.44 -18.12 9.74
CA LYS A 170 -3.58 -19.24 10.11
C LYS A 170 -4.26 -20.17 11.13
N ASN A 171 -4.94 -19.59 12.13
CA ASN A 171 -5.62 -20.37 13.16
C ASN A 171 -6.87 -21.10 12.63
N SER A 172 -7.56 -20.53 11.64
CA SER A 172 -8.75 -21.15 11.04
C SER A 172 -8.45 -22.44 10.27
N HIS A 173 -7.25 -22.58 9.69
CA HIS A 173 -6.81 -23.81 9.02
C HIS A 173 -6.30 -24.89 9.98
N ALA A 174 -6.08 -24.58 11.26
CA ALA A 174 -5.68 -25.56 12.27
C ALA A 174 -6.87 -26.28 12.93
N THR A 175 -8.11 -25.86 12.64
CA THR A 175 -9.34 -26.35 13.28
C THR A 175 -10.26 -27.17 12.37
N THR A 176 -9.86 -27.48 11.13
CA THR A 176 -10.55 -28.50 10.33
C THR A 176 -9.93 -29.86 10.63
N PRO A 177 -10.65 -30.80 11.28
CA PRO A 177 -10.24 -32.19 11.30
C PRO A 177 -10.18 -32.69 9.85
N ASP A 178 -9.18 -33.52 9.58
CA ASP A 178 -9.06 -34.26 8.34
C ASP A 178 -10.32 -35.12 8.14
N VAL A 179 -11.22 -34.68 7.27
CA VAL A 179 -12.39 -35.46 6.85
C VAL A 179 -12.25 -35.70 5.35
N SER A 180 -11.32 -36.58 5.00
CA SER A 180 -11.48 -37.47 3.83
C SER A 180 -10.40 -38.56 3.81
N GLU A 181 -10.32 -39.37 4.87
CA GLU A 181 -10.10 -40.82 4.75
C GLU A 181 -11.44 -41.49 5.08
N GLU A 182 -12.43 -41.38 4.19
CA GLU A 182 -13.52 -42.36 4.03
C GLU A 182 -14.40 -41.94 2.85
N ILE A 183 -14.21 -42.65 1.73
CA ILE A 183 -15.18 -43.26 0.80
C ILE A 183 -14.53 -43.38 -0.57
#